data_AF-A0A226DAC1-F1
#
_entry.id   AF-A0A226DAC1-F1
#
_cell.length_a   1.000
_cell.length_b   1.000
_cell.length_c   1.000
_cell.angle_alpha   90.00
_cell.angle_beta   90.00
_cell.angle_gamma   90.00
#
_symmetry.space_group_name_H-M   'P 1'
#
loop_
_entity.id
_entity.type
_entity.pdbx_description
1 polymer ?
#
loop_
_entity_poly.entity_id
_entity_poly.type
_entity_poly.pdbx_seq_one_letter_code
_entity_poly.pdbx_strand_id
1 'polypeptide(L)'
;MPSIAINKQVHDGFPKYDLFKNPVTNECPPESEYQMAGAVFWNFKMKDATELLNYGLKTQVFHSYSLSGYSFDGCFFDTKASYQYIKDPEIITYLKNNAIRGGPTESVTRKVIANSERLNNFNPFKPRSNILIIDENSQYPSKMKSKVAVRSYSFLSPDDLSKFDLMTDCNGEWNYIVTVQISHPEYLHVLQSPMPPCPYQRELKYADLSTTQQLYSTGLNGEDQASLFGKKLVADLYDKTYTCCLEAVQYFLESGLRVTNLSKCLKFRQAAILEPFVDKLSELRKKLFSRGMKLGAYYLKE
;
A
#
# COMPACT_ATOMS: atom_id res chain seq x y z
N MET A 1 -8.15 48.60 -13.44
CA MET A 1 -6.72 48.25 -13.34
C MET A 1 -6.46 47.87 -11.88
N PRO A 2 -6.08 46.62 -11.56
CA PRO A 2 -5.72 46.29 -10.18
C PRO A 2 -4.51 47.14 -9.81
N SER A 3 -4.57 47.77 -8.63
CA SER A 3 -3.65 48.83 -8.25
C SER A 3 -2.19 48.35 -8.25
N ILE A 4 -1.30 49.23 -8.71
CA ILE A 4 0.17 49.07 -8.78
C ILE A 4 0.79 48.63 -7.44
N ALA A 5 0.06 48.74 -6.32
CA ALA A 5 0.46 48.28 -5.00
C ALA A 5 0.48 46.74 -4.87
N ILE A 6 -0.43 46.00 -5.51
CA ILE A 6 -0.50 44.53 -5.42
C ILE A 6 0.69 43.90 -6.16
N ASN A 7 1.06 44.43 -7.33
CA ASN A 7 2.21 43.94 -8.10
C ASN A 7 3.58 44.18 -7.43
N LYS A 8 3.66 45.06 -6.42
CA LYS A 8 4.89 45.28 -5.63
C LYS A 8 5.04 44.30 -4.47
N GLN A 9 4.02 43.49 -4.17
CA GLN A 9 4.02 42.57 -3.03
C GLN A 9 4.29 41.11 -3.40
N VAL A 10 4.59 40.86 -4.68
CA VAL A 10 4.73 39.52 -5.26
C VAL A 10 6.04 39.46 -6.05
N HIS A 11 6.82 38.38 -5.92
CA HIS A 11 7.99 38.09 -6.77
C HIS A 11 7.60 36.95 -7.73
N ASP A 12 7.51 37.26 -9.03
CA ASP A 12 7.14 36.33 -10.12
C ASP A 12 5.80 35.58 -9.99
N GLY A 13 4.93 35.95 -9.04
CA GLY A 13 3.67 35.25 -8.73
C GLY A 13 3.55 34.78 -7.27
N PHE A 14 4.67 34.64 -6.54
CA PHE A 14 4.71 34.21 -5.14
C PHE A 14 4.74 35.39 -4.14
N PRO A 15 4.02 35.34 -3.00
CA PRO A 15 4.01 36.45 -2.04
C PRO A 15 5.38 36.70 -1.40
N LYS A 16 5.70 37.98 -1.16
CA LYS A 16 6.93 38.36 -0.43
C LYS A 16 6.92 37.87 1.01
N TYR A 17 8.10 37.58 1.56
CA TYR A 17 8.30 37.03 2.90
C TYR A 17 7.56 37.79 4.00
N ASP A 18 7.60 39.13 3.94
CA ASP A 18 6.94 40.00 4.92
C ASP A 18 5.40 39.87 4.96
N LEU A 19 4.79 39.25 3.95
CA LEU A 19 3.36 38.96 3.91
C LEU A 19 2.96 37.71 4.70
N PHE A 20 3.92 36.88 5.11
CA PHE A 20 3.67 35.67 5.90
C PHE A 20 3.65 35.94 7.41
N LYS A 21 3.69 37.20 7.83
CA LYS A 21 3.68 37.58 9.25
C LYS A 21 2.44 37.04 9.95
N ASN A 22 2.67 36.43 11.11
CA ASN A 22 1.61 36.01 11.99
C ASN A 22 0.81 37.26 12.45
N PRO A 23 -0.52 37.31 12.28
CA PRO A 23 -1.31 38.50 12.60
C PRO A 23 -1.40 38.78 14.11
N VAL A 24 -1.05 37.81 14.95
CA VAL A 24 -1.09 37.91 16.42
C VAL A 24 0.28 38.25 16.99
N THR A 25 1.35 37.61 16.50
CA THR A 25 2.72 37.82 17.02
C THR A 25 3.54 38.81 16.20
N ASN A 26 3.08 39.16 14.99
CA ASN A 26 3.77 40.02 14.01
C ASN A 26 5.15 39.50 13.56
N GLU A 27 5.45 38.24 13.84
CA GLU A 27 6.69 37.57 13.45
C GLU A 27 6.54 36.88 12.09
N CYS A 28 7.59 36.90 11.28
CA CYS A 28 7.67 36.10 10.06
C CYS A 28 7.95 34.63 10.43
N PRO A 29 7.45 33.65 9.63
CA PRO A 29 7.83 32.26 9.80
C PRO A 29 9.33 32.09 9.56
N PRO A 30 9.97 31.03 10.08
CA PRO A 30 11.36 30.70 9.76
C PRO A 30 11.64 30.72 8.24
N GLU A 31 12.82 31.18 7.85
CA GLU A 31 13.23 31.28 6.44
C GLU A 31 13.12 29.94 5.69
N SER A 32 13.39 28.83 6.36
CA SER A 32 13.23 27.47 5.83
C SER A 32 11.78 27.16 5.43
N GLU A 33 10.80 27.68 6.16
CA GLU A 33 9.37 27.47 5.89
C GLU A 33 8.90 28.32 4.71
N TYR A 34 9.42 29.55 4.60
CA TYR A 34 9.15 30.41 3.44
C TYR A 34 9.71 29.81 2.14
N GLN A 35 10.92 29.27 2.19
CA GLN A 35 11.52 28.56 1.05
C GLN A 35 10.72 27.30 0.67
N MET A 36 10.19 26.57 1.66
CA MET A 36 9.32 25.41 1.44
C MET A 36 7.98 25.81 0.80
N ALA A 37 7.36 26.90 1.24
CA ALA A 37 6.15 27.44 0.63
C ALA A 37 6.40 27.90 -0.82
N GLY A 38 7.55 28.51 -1.10
CA GLY A 38 7.97 28.87 -2.46
C GLY A 38 8.15 27.63 -3.34
N ALA A 39 8.79 26.58 -2.82
CA ALA A 39 8.92 25.32 -3.53
C ALA A 39 7.55 24.71 -3.89
N VAL A 40 6.59 24.71 -2.96
CA VAL A 40 5.22 24.24 -3.23
C VAL A 40 4.56 25.11 -4.32
N PHE A 41 4.63 26.43 -4.21
CA PHE A 41 4.03 27.36 -5.17
C PHE A 41 4.49 27.10 -6.61
N TRP A 42 5.80 27.03 -6.82
CA TRP A 42 6.38 26.87 -8.14
C TRP A 42 6.21 25.45 -8.69
N ASN A 43 6.29 24.42 -7.84
CA ASN A 43 6.18 23.03 -8.26
C ASN A 43 4.75 22.67 -8.68
N PHE A 44 3.73 23.27 -8.05
CA PHE A 44 2.33 23.03 -8.37
C PHE A 44 1.75 24.02 -9.39
N LYS A 45 2.58 24.92 -9.95
CA LYS A 45 2.19 25.96 -10.93
C LYS A 45 1.01 26.80 -10.47
N MET A 46 1.02 27.17 -9.21
CA MET A 46 -0.03 28.00 -8.67
C MET A 46 0.01 29.35 -9.37
N LYS A 47 -1.16 29.83 -9.80
CA LYS A 47 -1.31 31.06 -10.59
C LYS A 47 -1.10 32.31 -9.74
N ASP A 48 -1.54 32.26 -8.49
CA ASP A 48 -1.48 33.39 -7.59
C ASP A 48 -1.44 32.96 -6.12
N ALA A 49 -1.17 33.95 -5.28
CA ALA A 49 -1.22 33.86 -3.84
C ALA A 49 -2.52 33.23 -3.31
N THR A 50 -3.65 33.34 -4.02
CA THR A 50 -4.95 32.78 -3.60
C THR A 50 -5.03 31.28 -3.85
N GLU A 51 -4.44 30.74 -4.93
CA GLU A 51 -4.24 29.29 -5.09
C GLU A 51 -3.29 28.72 -4.03
N LEU A 52 -2.21 29.44 -3.71
CA LEU A 52 -1.32 29.10 -2.60
C LEU A 52 -2.01 29.19 -1.25
N LEU A 53 -2.87 30.18 -1.05
CA LEU A 53 -3.61 30.36 0.20
C LEU A 53 -4.75 29.35 0.29
N ASN A 54 -5.37 28.91 -0.80
CA ASN A 54 -6.40 27.87 -0.79
C ASN A 54 -5.81 26.46 -0.61
N TYR A 55 -4.65 26.18 -1.25
CA TYR A 55 -3.87 24.98 -1.02
C TYR A 55 -3.24 25.02 0.38
N GLY A 56 -2.50 26.08 0.67
CA GLY A 56 -1.92 26.40 1.96
C GLY A 56 -2.92 26.36 3.12
N LEU A 57 -3.95 27.21 3.20
CA LEU A 57 -4.89 27.25 4.35
C LEU A 57 -5.63 25.94 4.62
N LYS A 58 -5.74 25.01 3.66
CA LYS A 58 -6.51 23.77 3.84
C LYS A 58 -5.66 22.49 3.77
N THR A 59 -4.42 22.60 3.32
CA THR A 59 -3.43 21.53 3.23
C THR A 59 -2.06 22.02 3.72
N GLN A 60 -1.98 22.81 4.80
CA GLN A 60 -0.66 23.02 5.40
C GLN A 60 -0.21 21.65 5.89
N VAL A 61 0.92 21.16 5.40
CA VAL A 61 1.63 20.02 6.02
C VAL A 61 1.81 20.29 7.53
N PHE A 62 1.89 21.57 7.91
CA PHE A 62 1.94 22.06 9.29
C PHE A 62 0.61 21.98 10.08
N HIS A 63 -0.54 21.84 9.41
CA HIS A 63 -1.84 21.57 10.05
C HIS A 63 -2.21 20.09 10.04
N SER A 64 -1.39 19.25 9.39
CA SER A 64 -1.54 17.80 9.42
C SER A 64 -0.58 17.21 10.46
N TYR A 65 -1.10 16.35 11.34
CA TYR A 65 -0.29 15.70 12.37
C TYR A 65 0.78 14.76 11.81
N SER A 66 0.57 14.27 10.58
CA SER A 66 1.50 13.39 9.87
C SER A 66 1.40 13.59 8.35
N LEU A 67 2.46 13.19 7.63
CA LEU A 67 2.45 13.16 6.17
C LEU A 67 1.35 12.25 5.61
N SER A 68 1.05 11.13 6.30
CA SER A 68 -0.06 10.25 5.94
C SER A 68 -1.43 10.92 6.11
N GLY A 69 -1.62 11.72 7.16
CA GLY A 69 -2.84 12.52 7.35
C GLY A 69 -3.00 13.57 6.26
N TYR A 70 -1.91 14.27 5.93
CA TYR A 70 -1.86 15.21 4.81
C TYR A 70 -2.25 14.55 3.48
N SER A 71 -1.64 13.41 3.15
CA SER A 71 -1.93 12.68 1.91
C SER A 71 -3.38 12.19 1.86
N PHE A 72 -3.92 11.74 3.00
CA PHE A 72 -5.30 11.30 3.10
C PHE A 72 -6.28 12.47 2.89
N ASP A 73 -6.08 13.60 3.55
CA ASP A 73 -6.90 14.80 3.39
C ASP A 73 -6.83 15.33 1.95
N GLY A 74 -5.64 15.37 1.36
CA GLY A 74 -5.41 15.75 -0.04
C GLY A 74 -6.16 14.84 -1.02
N CYS A 75 -6.24 13.54 -0.75
CA CYS A 75 -6.95 12.59 -1.60
C CYS A 75 -8.46 12.89 -1.69
N PHE A 76 -9.08 13.25 -0.59
CA PHE A 76 -10.53 13.49 -0.53
C PHE A 76 -10.93 14.94 -0.83
N PHE A 77 -9.97 15.87 -0.74
CA PHE A 77 -10.21 17.29 -1.01
C PHE A 77 -10.73 17.53 -2.45
N ASP A 78 -10.02 17.01 -3.45
CA ASP A 78 -10.37 17.23 -4.85
C ASP A 78 -11.50 16.33 -5.33
N THR A 79 -11.55 15.09 -4.83
CA THR A 79 -12.46 14.06 -5.33
C THR A 79 -13.87 14.19 -4.77
N LYS A 80 -14.04 14.90 -3.63
CA LYS A 80 -15.27 14.93 -2.84
C LYS A 80 -15.83 13.52 -2.55
N ALA A 81 -14.98 12.51 -2.60
CA ALA A 81 -15.40 11.14 -2.38
C ALA A 81 -15.78 10.95 -0.90
N SER A 82 -16.85 10.19 -0.67
CA SER A 82 -17.33 9.88 0.68
C SER A 82 -17.24 8.38 0.95
N TYR A 83 -16.85 8.02 2.15
CA TYR A 83 -16.86 6.65 2.63
C TYR A 83 -17.49 6.57 4.02
N GLN A 84 -18.00 5.39 4.38
CA GLN A 84 -18.60 5.11 5.67
C GLN A 84 -17.54 4.48 6.59
N TYR A 85 -17.40 5.01 7.80
CA TYR A 85 -16.63 4.35 8.85
C TYR A 85 -17.29 3.04 9.27
N ILE A 86 -16.49 1.99 9.42
CA ILE A 86 -16.92 0.75 10.04
C ILE A 86 -17.07 1.00 11.54
N LYS A 87 -18.29 0.87 12.05
CA LYS A 87 -18.62 1.08 13.47
C LYS A 87 -18.80 -0.22 14.24
N ASP A 88 -19.07 -1.32 13.53
CA ASP A 88 -19.30 -2.63 14.12
C ASP A 88 -17.97 -3.22 14.64
N PRO A 89 -17.84 -3.46 15.97
CA PRO A 89 -16.63 -4.04 16.55
C PRO A 89 -16.31 -5.44 16.03
N GLU A 90 -17.31 -6.25 15.67
CA GLU A 90 -17.09 -7.59 15.11
C GLU A 90 -16.43 -7.49 13.74
N ILE A 91 -16.94 -6.61 12.87
CA ILE A 91 -16.37 -6.39 11.53
C ILE A 91 -14.93 -5.86 11.66
N ILE A 92 -14.68 -4.91 12.57
CA ILE A 92 -13.33 -4.38 12.81
C ILE A 92 -12.38 -5.49 13.24
N THR A 93 -12.79 -6.31 14.21
CA THR A 93 -11.99 -7.43 14.73
C THR A 93 -11.73 -8.47 13.65
N TYR A 94 -12.76 -8.79 12.87
CA TYR A 94 -12.67 -9.72 11.74
C TYR A 94 -11.64 -9.27 10.70
N LEU A 95 -11.68 -7.99 10.30
CA LEU A 95 -10.76 -7.44 9.31
C LEU A 95 -9.32 -7.35 9.85
N LYS A 96 -9.14 -6.80 11.05
CA LYS A 96 -7.81 -6.59 11.65
C LYS A 96 -7.09 -7.90 11.92
N ASN A 97 -7.80 -8.92 12.40
CA ASN A 97 -7.16 -10.17 12.82
C ASN A 97 -6.98 -11.17 11.68
N ASN A 98 -7.83 -11.13 10.65
CA ASN A 98 -7.87 -12.20 9.64
C ASN A 98 -7.65 -11.73 8.20
N ALA A 99 -8.08 -10.52 7.84
CA ALA A 99 -8.09 -10.07 6.45
C ALA A 99 -6.85 -9.24 6.09
N ILE A 100 -6.39 -8.38 7.00
CA ILE A 100 -5.30 -7.42 6.75
C ILE A 100 -3.94 -8.08 6.97
N ARG A 101 -3.04 -7.93 6.00
CA ARG A 101 -1.69 -8.51 6.00
C ARG A 101 -0.71 -7.54 5.34
N GLY A 102 0.56 -7.64 5.70
CA GLY A 102 1.64 -6.96 4.98
C GLY A 102 1.98 -7.66 3.66
N GLY A 103 2.90 -7.07 2.91
CA GLY A 103 3.46 -7.71 1.72
C GLY A 103 4.25 -8.99 2.09
N PRO A 104 4.04 -10.11 1.38
CA PRO A 104 4.88 -11.28 1.58
C PRO A 104 6.32 -10.96 1.17
N THR A 105 7.28 -11.41 1.97
CA THR A 105 8.71 -11.34 1.64
C THR A 105 9.26 -12.74 1.77
N GLU A 106 9.63 -13.33 0.64
CA GLU A 106 10.01 -14.74 0.55
C GLU A 106 11.36 -14.90 -0.14
N SER A 107 12.11 -15.90 0.30
CA SER A 107 13.34 -16.33 -0.35
C SER A 107 13.36 -17.85 -0.43
N VAL A 108 13.19 -18.37 -1.64
CA VAL A 108 13.20 -19.81 -1.91
C VAL A 108 14.60 -20.39 -2.09
N THR A 109 15.60 -19.54 -2.33
CA THR A 109 17.00 -19.97 -2.46
C THR A 109 17.89 -19.11 -1.60
N ARG A 110 18.61 -19.72 -0.64
CA ARG A 110 19.44 -19.01 0.34
C ARG A 110 20.49 -18.10 -0.30
N LYS A 111 21.11 -18.52 -1.40
CA LYS A 111 22.14 -17.76 -2.10
C LYS A 111 22.23 -18.18 -3.55
N VAL A 112 22.20 -17.20 -4.45
CA VAL A 112 22.50 -17.38 -5.87
C VAL A 112 23.61 -16.41 -6.22
N ILE A 113 24.63 -16.88 -6.94
CA ILE A 113 25.72 -16.05 -7.46
C ILE A 113 25.70 -16.21 -8.98
N ALA A 114 25.53 -15.10 -9.70
CA ALA A 114 25.61 -15.08 -11.16
C ALA A 114 27.06 -15.36 -11.63
N ASN A 115 27.20 -16.05 -12.75
CA ASN A 115 28.46 -16.21 -13.48
C ASN A 115 28.34 -15.51 -14.83
N SER A 116 28.70 -14.23 -14.86
CA SER A 116 28.52 -13.36 -16.01
C SER A 116 29.81 -12.60 -16.28
N GLU A 117 30.13 -12.37 -17.54
CA GLU A 117 31.31 -11.61 -17.99
C GLU A 117 31.27 -10.15 -17.51
N ARG A 118 30.11 -9.68 -17.06
CA ARG A 118 29.90 -8.36 -16.45
C ARG A 118 30.44 -8.25 -15.01
N LEU A 119 30.85 -9.37 -14.40
CA LEU A 119 31.33 -9.43 -13.02
C LEU A 119 32.84 -9.72 -12.99
N ASN A 120 33.54 -9.14 -12.02
CA ASN A 120 35.00 -9.28 -11.86
C ASN A 120 35.47 -10.71 -11.57
N ASN A 121 34.57 -11.60 -11.15
CA ASN A 121 34.86 -12.97 -10.75
C ASN A 121 34.32 -14.02 -11.76
N PHE A 122 34.15 -13.62 -13.03
CA PHE A 122 33.71 -14.53 -14.08
C PHE A 122 34.63 -15.74 -14.20
N ASN A 123 34.04 -16.93 -14.28
CA ASN A 123 34.77 -18.18 -14.50
C ASN A 123 34.34 -18.79 -15.85
N PRO A 124 35.22 -18.82 -16.87
CA PRO A 124 34.89 -19.37 -18.20
C PRO A 124 34.66 -20.89 -18.20
N PHE A 125 35.06 -21.58 -17.13
CA PHE A 125 34.86 -23.03 -16.98
C PHE A 125 33.52 -23.38 -16.29
N LYS A 126 32.70 -22.39 -15.92
CA LYS A 126 31.36 -22.59 -15.36
C LYS A 126 30.29 -22.12 -16.35
N PRO A 127 29.09 -22.72 -16.34
CA PRO A 127 27.98 -22.24 -17.15
C PRO A 127 27.69 -20.76 -16.89
N ARG A 128 27.36 -20.02 -17.95
CA ARG A 128 26.97 -18.60 -17.84
C ARG A 128 25.62 -18.50 -17.15
N SER A 129 25.49 -17.58 -16.19
CA SER A 129 24.24 -17.27 -15.51
C SER A 129 24.12 -15.78 -15.18
N ASN A 130 22.90 -15.27 -15.23
CA ASN A 130 22.57 -13.87 -14.89
C ASN A 130 21.40 -13.87 -13.90
N ILE A 131 21.31 -12.83 -13.06
CA ILE A 131 20.17 -12.61 -12.18
C ILE A 131 19.36 -11.46 -12.76
N LEU A 132 18.06 -11.69 -12.94
CA LEU A 132 17.10 -10.66 -13.33
C LEU A 132 16.45 -10.09 -12.07
N ILE A 133 16.43 -8.76 -11.97
CA ILE A 133 15.70 -8.03 -10.92
C ILE A 133 14.54 -7.31 -11.60
N ILE A 134 13.34 -7.52 -11.10
CA ILE A 134 12.11 -6.87 -11.56
C ILE A 134 11.54 -6.10 -10.38
N ASP A 135 11.20 -4.84 -10.59
CA ASP A 135 10.58 -3.96 -9.61
C ASP A 135 9.34 -3.31 -10.26
N GLU A 136 8.20 -3.41 -9.60
CA GLU A 136 6.95 -2.81 -10.07
C GLU A 136 6.88 -1.33 -9.65
N ASN A 137 6.93 -0.44 -10.63
CA ASN A 137 6.81 0.99 -10.39
C ASN A 137 5.45 1.34 -9.77
N SER A 138 5.47 1.86 -8.54
CA SER A 138 4.26 2.36 -7.84
C SER A 138 3.14 1.31 -7.71
N GLN A 139 3.49 0.10 -7.26
CA GLN A 139 2.56 -1.00 -7.05
C GLN A 139 1.29 -0.58 -6.27
N TYR A 140 1.44 0.02 -5.09
CA TYR A 140 0.29 0.43 -4.27
C TYR A 140 -0.60 1.48 -4.95
N PRO A 141 -0.07 2.63 -5.44
CA PRO A 141 -0.87 3.57 -6.22
C PRO A 141 -1.59 2.92 -7.40
N SER A 142 -0.94 2.00 -8.13
CA SER A 142 -1.58 1.31 -9.25
C SER A 142 -2.78 0.47 -8.80
N LYS A 143 -2.72 -0.16 -7.62
CA LYS A 143 -3.86 -0.89 -7.04
C LYS A 143 -4.91 0.02 -6.41
N MET A 144 -4.54 1.20 -5.91
CA MET A 144 -5.48 2.19 -5.40
C MET A 144 -6.44 2.73 -6.47
N LYS A 145 -6.12 2.57 -7.76
CA LYS A 145 -7.04 2.89 -8.86
C LYS A 145 -8.23 1.93 -8.95
N SER A 146 -8.12 0.72 -8.39
CA SER A 146 -9.21 -0.24 -8.36
C SER A 146 -10.33 0.21 -7.43
N LYS A 147 -11.51 -0.43 -7.56
CA LYS A 147 -12.61 -0.20 -6.62
C LYS A 147 -12.21 -0.69 -5.23
N VAL A 148 -12.41 0.16 -4.23
CA VAL A 148 -12.17 -0.15 -2.82
C VAL A 148 -13.50 -0.16 -2.05
N ALA A 149 -13.53 -0.85 -0.90
CA ALA A 149 -14.71 -0.85 -0.04
C ALA A 149 -15.03 0.56 0.47
N VAL A 150 -16.29 0.98 0.32
CA VAL A 150 -16.73 2.34 0.68
C VAL A 150 -17.85 2.39 1.71
N ARG A 151 -18.83 1.47 1.69
CA ARG A 151 -20.00 1.53 2.59
C ARG A 151 -20.81 0.23 2.63
N SER A 152 -21.85 0.21 3.45
CA SER A 152 -22.85 -0.87 3.54
C SER A 152 -22.24 -2.21 3.94
N TYR A 153 -21.42 -2.19 4.98
CA TYR A 153 -20.76 -3.38 5.54
C TYR A 153 -21.76 -4.22 6.33
N SER A 154 -21.90 -5.48 5.98
CA SER A 154 -22.73 -6.44 6.72
C SER A 154 -22.27 -7.87 6.45
N PHE A 155 -22.24 -8.72 7.47
CA PHE A 155 -22.12 -10.16 7.26
C PHE A 155 -23.37 -10.72 6.60
N LEU A 156 -23.20 -11.72 5.72
CA LEU A 156 -24.33 -12.50 5.20
C LEU A 156 -24.98 -13.31 6.31
N SER A 157 -26.30 -13.50 6.22
CA SER A 157 -27.02 -14.43 7.08
C SER A 157 -26.58 -15.88 6.81
N PRO A 158 -26.79 -16.82 7.75
CA PRO A 158 -26.49 -18.23 7.52
C PRO A 158 -27.18 -18.80 6.26
N ASP A 159 -28.43 -18.39 6.02
CA ASP A 159 -29.21 -18.82 4.85
C ASP A 159 -28.61 -18.29 3.55
N ASP A 160 -28.19 -17.02 3.52
CA ASP A 160 -27.55 -16.41 2.34
C ASP A 160 -26.15 -16.98 2.12
N LEU A 161 -25.40 -17.23 3.20
CA LEU A 161 -24.05 -17.81 3.15
C LEU A 161 -24.08 -19.21 2.53
N SER A 162 -25.07 -20.03 2.89
CA SER A 162 -25.23 -21.39 2.35
C SER A 162 -25.49 -21.43 0.85
N LYS A 163 -26.00 -20.33 0.28
CA LYS A 163 -26.34 -20.17 -1.15
C LYS A 163 -25.33 -19.31 -1.90
N PHE A 164 -24.28 -18.83 -1.23
CA PHE A 164 -23.33 -17.90 -1.81
C PHE A 164 -22.43 -18.61 -2.83
N ASP A 165 -22.43 -18.11 -4.07
CA ASP A 165 -21.55 -18.60 -5.13
C ASP A 165 -20.22 -17.84 -5.10
N LEU A 166 -19.11 -18.56 -4.91
CA LEU A 166 -17.76 -18.01 -4.94
C LEU A 166 -17.36 -17.47 -6.32
N MET A 167 -18.07 -17.85 -7.39
CA MET A 167 -17.86 -17.36 -8.76
C MET A 167 -18.73 -16.13 -9.10
N THR A 168 -19.41 -15.55 -8.11
CA THR A 168 -20.16 -14.29 -8.28
C THR A 168 -19.25 -13.16 -8.81
N ASP A 169 -19.77 -12.34 -9.72
CA ASP A 169 -19.04 -11.16 -10.23
C ASP A 169 -18.67 -10.19 -9.10
N CYS A 170 -17.38 -9.90 -9.02
CA CYS A 170 -16.74 -9.02 -8.05
C CYS A 170 -16.37 -7.65 -8.64
N ASN A 171 -16.61 -7.41 -9.94
CA ASN A 171 -16.33 -6.13 -10.60
C ASN A 171 -17.47 -5.11 -10.49
N GLY A 172 -18.64 -5.54 -10.01
CA GLY A 172 -19.85 -4.72 -9.88
C GLY A 172 -19.78 -3.64 -8.78
N GLU A 173 -20.96 -3.23 -8.32
CA GLU A 173 -21.09 -2.31 -7.18
C GLU A 173 -20.83 -3.01 -5.84
N TRP A 174 -21.15 -4.30 -5.74
CA TRP A 174 -20.98 -5.11 -4.54
C TRP A 174 -19.74 -5.98 -4.65
N ASN A 175 -19.10 -6.19 -3.50
CA ASN A 175 -17.99 -7.10 -3.36
C ASN A 175 -17.95 -7.68 -1.94
N TYR A 176 -17.06 -8.64 -1.72
CA TYR A 176 -17.08 -9.52 -0.56
C TYR A 176 -15.67 -9.83 -0.06
N ILE A 177 -15.54 -9.88 1.27
CA ILE A 177 -14.40 -10.52 1.95
C ILE A 177 -14.92 -11.80 2.57
N VAL A 178 -14.29 -12.92 2.24
CA VAL A 178 -14.76 -14.26 2.61
C VAL A 178 -13.72 -14.96 3.46
N THR A 179 -14.19 -15.78 4.40
CA THR A 179 -13.37 -16.75 5.12
C THR A 179 -13.67 -18.14 4.61
N VAL A 180 -12.68 -18.77 4.01
CA VAL A 180 -12.78 -20.08 3.37
C VAL A 180 -11.78 -21.06 3.95
N GLN A 181 -12.10 -22.35 3.95
CA GLN A 181 -11.12 -23.40 4.17
C GLN A 181 -10.51 -23.80 2.84
N ILE A 182 -9.21 -23.51 2.68
CA ILE A 182 -8.42 -23.88 1.52
C ILE A 182 -7.82 -25.26 1.75
N SER A 183 -8.01 -26.14 0.76
CA SER A 183 -7.26 -27.39 0.63
C SER A 183 -6.29 -27.29 -0.54
N HIS A 184 -5.05 -27.70 -0.30
CA HIS A 184 -3.93 -27.59 -1.24
C HIS A 184 -3.53 -28.97 -1.76
N PRO A 185 -3.99 -29.36 -2.96
CA PRO A 185 -3.69 -30.67 -3.53
C PRO A 185 -2.19 -30.96 -3.66
N GLU A 186 -1.78 -32.15 -3.26
CA GLU A 186 -0.36 -32.56 -3.22
C GLU A 186 0.34 -32.45 -4.59
N TYR A 187 -0.37 -32.73 -5.68
CA TYR A 187 0.19 -32.61 -7.03
C TYR A 187 0.57 -31.17 -7.41
N LEU A 188 0.03 -30.15 -6.73
CA LEU A 188 0.40 -28.74 -6.91
C LEU A 188 1.63 -28.33 -6.10
N HIS A 189 2.06 -29.13 -5.12
CA HIS A 189 3.14 -28.73 -4.19
C HIS A 189 4.44 -28.48 -4.93
N VAL A 190 4.79 -29.33 -5.90
CA VAL A 190 6.01 -29.16 -6.71
C VAL A 190 5.95 -27.89 -7.55
N LEU A 191 4.79 -27.59 -8.13
CA LEU A 191 4.60 -26.44 -9.01
C LEU A 191 4.58 -25.12 -8.23
N GLN A 192 3.96 -25.11 -7.04
CA GLN A 192 3.70 -23.90 -6.27
C GLN A 192 4.70 -23.69 -5.12
N SER A 193 5.54 -24.66 -4.78
CA SER A 193 6.60 -24.49 -3.77
C SER A 193 7.54 -23.30 -4.00
N PRO A 194 7.87 -22.88 -5.24
CA PRO A 194 8.68 -21.70 -5.47
C PRO A 194 8.03 -20.37 -5.06
N MET A 195 6.70 -20.34 -4.98
CA MET A 195 5.93 -19.17 -4.54
C MET A 195 4.57 -19.64 -4.01
N PRO A 196 4.52 -20.17 -2.77
CA PRO A 196 3.30 -20.72 -2.21
C PRO A 196 2.21 -19.64 -2.13
N PRO A 197 0.99 -19.91 -2.61
CA PRO A 197 -0.11 -18.96 -2.52
C PRO A 197 -0.63 -18.84 -1.08
N CYS A 198 -1.49 -17.85 -0.84
CA CYS A 198 -2.21 -17.66 0.42
C CYS A 198 -1.29 -17.47 1.65
N PRO A 199 -0.39 -16.46 1.66
CA PRO A 199 0.45 -16.19 2.82
C PRO A 199 -0.40 -15.78 4.04
N TYR A 200 -0.14 -16.36 5.20
CA TYR A 200 -0.95 -16.14 6.41
C TYR A 200 -0.14 -16.07 7.68
N GLN A 201 -0.69 -15.35 8.66
CA GLN A 201 -0.06 -15.25 9.97
C GLN A 201 -0.30 -16.53 10.75
N ARG A 202 0.79 -17.17 11.18
CA ARG A 202 0.76 -18.28 12.12
C ARG A 202 1.97 -18.25 13.04
N GLU A 203 1.87 -18.94 14.15
CA GLU A 203 3.01 -19.19 15.02
C GLU A 203 3.88 -20.28 14.39
N LEU A 204 5.19 -20.05 14.43
CA LEU A 204 6.17 -21.04 13.99
C LEU A 204 6.38 -22.06 15.09
N LYS A 205 6.47 -23.32 14.71
CA LYS A 205 6.79 -24.44 15.61
C LYS A 205 8.24 -24.84 15.40
N TYR A 206 8.82 -25.49 16.41
CA TYR A 206 10.17 -26.07 16.28
C TYR A 206 10.32 -26.98 15.07
N ALA A 207 9.28 -27.74 14.74
CA ALA A 207 9.23 -28.62 13.57
C ALA A 207 9.24 -27.88 12.22
N ASP A 208 8.91 -26.58 12.18
CA ASP A 208 9.00 -25.76 10.95
C ASP A 208 10.44 -25.33 10.65
N LEU A 209 11.35 -25.44 11.63
CA LEU A 209 12.75 -25.03 11.47
C LEU A 209 13.54 -26.12 10.72
N SER A 210 14.42 -25.70 9.81
CA SER A 210 15.42 -26.62 9.24
C SER A 210 16.36 -27.16 10.33
N THR A 211 16.96 -28.32 10.12
CA THR A 211 17.91 -28.95 11.07
C THR A 211 19.02 -27.98 11.51
N THR A 212 19.52 -27.16 10.59
CA THR A 212 20.51 -26.13 10.90
C THR A 212 19.94 -25.03 11.82
N GLN A 213 18.71 -24.56 11.56
CA GLN A 213 18.06 -23.56 12.42
C GLN A 213 17.72 -24.13 13.80
N GLN A 214 17.34 -25.40 13.87
CA GLN A 214 17.12 -26.12 15.13
C GLN A 214 18.40 -26.14 15.98
N LEU A 215 19.56 -26.46 15.39
CA LEU A 215 20.86 -26.41 16.07
C LEU A 215 21.23 -25.00 16.54
N TYR A 216 20.97 -23.97 15.74
CA TYR A 216 21.24 -22.60 16.19
C TYR A 216 20.29 -22.16 17.30
N SER A 217 19.02 -22.61 17.27
CA SER A 217 18.02 -22.22 18.26
C SER A 217 18.36 -22.68 19.68
N THR A 218 19.13 -23.77 19.84
CA THR A 218 19.56 -24.26 21.17
C THR A 218 20.63 -23.38 21.81
N GLY A 219 21.32 -22.54 21.05
CA GLY A 219 22.33 -21.60 21.55
C GLY A 219 21.81 -20.19 21.80
N LEU A 220 20.52 -19.94 21.54
CA LEU A 220 19.90 -18.63 21.70
C LEU A 220 19.42 -18.42 23.14
N ASN A 221 19.47 -17.17 23.60
CA ASN A 221 18.89 -16.77 24.88
C ASN A 221 17.35 -16.79 24.82
N GLY A 222 16.69 -16.63 25.97
CA GLY A 222 15.23 -16.73 26.07
C GLY A 222 14.46 -15.70 25.23
N GLU A 223 14.97 -14.49 25.03
CA GLU A 223 14.33 -13.46 24.20
C GLU A 223 14.46 -13.78 22.71
N ASP A 224 15.64 -14.23 22.28
CA ASP A 224 15.91 -14.61 20.90
C ASP A 224 15.08 -15.84 20.49
N GLN A 225 14.95 -16.83 21.40
CA GLN A 225 14.03 -17.96 21.21
C GLN A 225 12.57 -17.52 21.12
N ALA A 226 12.12 -16.60 21.96
CA ALA A 226 10.75 -16.07 21.88
C ALA A 226 10.48 -15.35 20.55
N SER A 227 11.47 -14.63 20.00
CA SER A 227 11.35 -13.92 18.72
C SER A 227 11.20 -14.87 17.51
N LEU A 228 11.75 -16.08 17.62
CA LEU A 228 11.72 -17.13 16.60
C LEU A 228 10.34 -17.78 16.48
N PHE A 229 9.66 -18.02 17.61
CA PHE A 229 8.39 -18.76 17.64
C PHE A 229 7.15 -17.85 17.69
N GLY A 230 7.32 -16.53 17.61
CA GLY A 230 6.21 -15.59 17.48
C GLY A 230 5.43 -15.74 16.17
N LYS A 231 4.29 -15.04 16.07
CA LYS A 231 3.50 -14.98 14.84
C LYS A 231 4.30 -14.35 13.71
N LYS A 232 4.44 -15.05 12.59
CA LYS A 232 5.06 -14.57 11.34
C LYS A 232 4.07 -14.72 10.19
N LEU A 233 4.21 -13.87 9.18
CA LEU A 233 3.55 -14.09 7.89
C LEU A 233 4.32 -15.20 7.15
N VAL A 234 3.66 -16.31 6.89
CA VAL A 234 4.27 -17.51 6.31
C VAL A 234 3.52 -17.88 5.03
N ALA A 235 4.27 -18.22 3.99
CA ALA A 235 3.76 -18.86 2.79
C ALA A 235 4.20 -20.33 2.80
N ASP A 236 3.24 -21.21 3.02
CA ASP A 236 3.43 -22.65 2.99
C ASP A 236 2.30 -23.32 2.19
N LEU A 237 2.39 -24.63 2.00
CA LEU A 237 1.49 -25.41 1.14
C LEU A 237 0.45 -26.20 1.95
N TYR A 238 0.27 -25.89 3.24
CA TYR A 238 -0.67 -26.61 4.09
C TYR A 238 -2.12 -26.21 3.81
N ASP A 239 -3.06 -27.08 4.20
CA ASP A 239 -4.46 -26.70 4.28
C ASP A 239 -4.65 -25.66 5.37
N LYS A 240 -5.46 -24.62 5.10
CA LYS A 240 -5.60 -23.48 6.00
C LYS A 240 -6.92 -22.76 5.84
N THR A 241 -7.39 -22.19 6.95
CA THR A 241 -8.47 -21.22 6.93
C THR A 241 -7.90 -19.89 6.47
N TYR A 242 -8.50 -19.28 5.45
CA TYR A 242 -7.99 -18.09 4.82
C TYR A 242 -9.08 -17.03 4.66
N THR A 243 -8.75 -15.77 4.95
CA THR A 243 -9.68 -14.64 4.82
C THR A 243 -9.11 -13.60 3.87
N CYS A 244 -9.83 -13.31 2.80
CA CYS A 244 -9.41 -12.38 1.74
C CYS A 244 -10.60 -11.88 0.91
N CYS A 245 -10.34 -10.93 0.00
CA CYS A 245 -11.33 -10.52 -1.00
C CYS A 245 -11.72 -11.70 -1.91
N LEU A 246 -12.95 -11.65 -2.44
CA LEU A 246 -13.51 -12.70 -3.30
C LEU A 246 -12.66 -12.95 -4.55
N GLU A 247 -12.11 -11.91 -5.15
CA GLU A 247 -11.22 -11.98 -6.31
C GLU A 247 -10.03 -12.92 -6.06
N ALA A 248 -9.46 -12.86 -4.85
CA ALA A 248 -8.32 -13.69 -4.51
C ALA A 248 -8.74 -15.17 -4.41
N VAL A 249 -9.93 -15.45 -3.88
CA VAL A 249 -10.48 -16.82 -3.84
C VAL A 249 -10.73 -17.36 -5.24
N GLN A 250 -11.28 -16.54 -6.14
CA GLN A 250 -11.49 -16.90 -7.54
C GLN A 250 -10.16 -17.26 -8.21
N TYR A 251 -9.13 -16.44 -8.02
CA TYR A 251 -7.77 -16.76 -8.48
C TYR A 251 -7.23 -18.07 -7.88
N PHE A 252 -7.46 -18.34 -6.59
CA PHE A 252 -7.04 -19.60 -5.97
C PHE A 252 -7.72 -20.82 -6.61
N LEU A 253 -9.02 -20.75 -6.87
CA LEU A 253 -9.77 -21.81 -7.56
C LEU A 253 -9.24 -22.03 -8.99
N GLU A 254 -9.00 -20.94 -9.73
CA GLU A 254 -8.40 -20.99 -11.07
C GLU A 254 -7.00 -21.62 -11.07
N SER A 255 -6.22 -21.36 -10.02
CA SER A 255 -4.88 -21.95 -9.84
C SER A 255 -4.88 -23.44 -9.46
N GLY A 256 -6.07 -24.04 -9.27
CA GLY A 256 -6.25 -25.46 -8.94
C GLY A 256 -6.40 -25.77 -7.46
N LEU A 257 -6.37 -24.75 -6.57
CA LEU A 257 -6.70 -24.93 -5.16
C LEU A 257 -8.19 -25.24 -4.97
N ARG A 258 -8.53 -25.82 -3.83
CA ARG A 258 -9.92 -26.21 -3.51
C ARG A 258 -10.41 -25.45 -2.30
N VAL A 259 -11.67 -25.00 -2.36
CA VAL A 259 -12.39 -24.51 -1.18
C VAL A 259 -13.28 -25.64 -0.66
N THR A 260 -13.07 -26.07 0.58
CA THR A 260 -13.86 -27.14 1.21
C THR A 260 -14.97 -26.61 2.09
N ASN A 261 -14.89 -25.36 2.53
CA ASN A 261 -15.91 -24.71 3.36
C ASN A 261 -15.85 -23.18 3.21
N LEU A 262 -17.01 -22.52 3.34
CA LEU A 262 -17.17 -21.06 3.44
C LEU A 262 -17.80 -20.75 4.80
N SER A 263 -17.07 -20.08 5.69
CA SER A 263 -17.51 -19.88 7.09
C SER A 263 -18.02 -18.48 7.39
N LYS A 264 -17.50 -17.45 6.72
CA LYS A 264 -17.97 -16.06 6.85
C LYS A 264 -17.90 -15.35 5.51
N CYS A 265 -18.82 -14.41 5.29
CA CYS A 265 -18.83 -13.55 4.11
C CYS A 265 -19.28 -12.14 4.54
N LEU A 266 -18.37 -11.18 4.45
CA LEU A 266 -18.61 -9.76 4.67
C LEU A 266 -18.90 -9.09 3.33
N LYS A 267 -20.13 -8.61 3.15
CA LYS A 267 -20.59 -7.88 1.97
C LYS A 267 -20.39 -6.38 2.15
N PHE A 268 -19.99 -5.68 1.09
CA PHE A 268 -19.86 -4.21 1.06
C PHE A 268 -20.03 -3.64 -0.34
N ARG A 269 -20.36 -2.35 -0.44
CA ARG A 269 -20.30 -1.59 -1.69
C ARG A 269 -18.89 -1.08 -1.93
N GLN A 270 -18.47 -1.07 -3.19
CA GLN A 270 -17.14 -0.62 -3.60
C GLN A 270 -17.20 0.47 -4.70
N ALA A 271 -16.17 1.32 -4.75
CA ALA A 271 -16.01 2.37 -5.77
C ALA A 271 -14.54 2.78 -5.92
N ALA A 272 -14.16 3.28 -7.10
CA ALA A 272 -12.80 3.75 -7.41
C ALA A 272 -12.56 5.18 -6.89
N ILE A 273 -12.74 5.40 -5.59
CA ILE A 273 -12.70 6.73 -4.98
C ILE A 273 -11.31 7.37 -4.95
N LEU A 274 -10.23 6.58 -5.04
CA LEU A 274 -8.85 7.05 -4.99
C LEU A 274 -8.25 7.26 -6.39
N GLU A 275 -8.88 6.72 -7.43
CA GLU A 275 -8.38 6.77 -8.81
C GLU A 275 -8.06 8.20 -9.30
N PRO A 276 -8.97 9.20 -9.15
CA PRO A 276 -8.71 10.52 -9.70
C PRO A 276 -7.50 11.21 -9.02
N PHE A 277 -7.29 10.92 -7.74
CA PHE A 277 -6.14 11.44 -7.00
C PHE A 277 -4.82 10.80 -7.47
N VAL A 278 -4.81 9.47 -7.64
CA VAL A 278 -3.62 8.75 -8.15
C VAL A 278 -3.24 9.22 -9.55
N ASP A 279 -4.22 9.47 -10.42
CA ASP A 279 -3.97 9.99 -11.77
C ASP A 279 -3.39 11.41 -11.75
N LYS A 280 -3.96 12.29 -10.92
CA LYS A 280 -3.43 13.64 -10.71
C LYS A 280 -1.98 13.60 -10.22
N LEU A 281 -1.66 12.77 -9.22
CA LEU A 281 -0.28 12.60 -8.72
C LEU A 281 0.66 12.11 -9.81
N SER A 282 0.23 11.12 -10.60
CA SER A 282 1.02 10.55 -11.69
C SER A 282 1.34 11.58 -12.76
N GLU A 283 0.39 12.44 -13.13
CA GLU A 283 0.62 13.54 -14.07
C GLU A 283 1.58 14.60 -13.52
N LEU A 284 1.42 14.99 -12.27
CA LEU A 284 2.30 15.97 -11.61
C LEU A 284 3.74 15.46 -11.57
N ARG A 285 3.94 14.18 -11.19
CA ARG A 285 5.25 13.51 -11.23
C ARG A 285 5.89 13.59 -12.62
N LYS A 286 5.15 13.21 -13.68
CA LYS A 286 5.63 13.28 -15.07
C LYS A 286 6.05 14.70 -15.46
N LYS A 287 5.23 15.69 -15.12
CA LYS A 287 5.52 17.12 -15.40
C LYS A 287 6.80 17.58 -14.68
N LEU A 288 7.01 17.19 -13.42
CA LEU A 288 8.22 17.56 -12.66
C LEU A 288 9.50 16.92 -13.20
N PHE A 289 9.44 15.64 -13.58
CA PHE A 289 10.57 14.97 -14.23
C PHE A 289 10.97 15.66 -15.54
N SER A 290 9.99 16.03 -16.37
CA SER A 290 10.24 16.74 -17.64
C SER A 290 10.91 18.11 -17.46
N ARG A 291 10.85 18.68 -16.25
CA ARG A 291 11.40 20.01 -15.90
C ARG A 291 12.74 19.93 -15.18
N GLY A 292 13.31 18.74 -15.01
CA GLY A 292 14.57 18.54 -14.29
C GLY A 292 14.48 18.70 -12.77
N MET A 293 13.28 18.89 -12.21
CA MET A 293 13.05 19.11 -10.78
C MET A 293 12.94 17.78 -10.04
N LYS A 294 14.05 17.04 -9.98
CA LYS A 294 14.11 15.68 -9.39
C LYS A 294 13.63 15.63 -7.95
N LEU A 295 13.94 16.63 -7.13
CA LEU A 295 13.57 16.66 -5.71
C LEU A 295 12.04 16.72 -5.51
N GLY A 296 11.33 17.56 -6.27
CA GLY A 296 9.86 17.64 -6.20
C GLY A 296 9.17 16.35 -6.65
N ALA A 297 9.75 15.63 -7.61
CA ALA A 297 9.22 14.33 -8.03
C ALA A 297 9.34 13.24 -6.95
N TYR A 298 10.36 13.33 -6.07
CA TYR A 298 10.51 12.40 -4.94
C TYR A 298 9.49 12.64 -3.83
N TYR A 299 9.10 13.88 -3.56
CA TYR A 299 8.07 14.18 -2.55
C TYR A 299 6.69 13.66 -2.91
N LEU A 300 6.41 13.54 -4.21
CA LEU A 300 5.15 12.96 -4.66
C LEU A 300 5.16 11.45 -4.63
N LYS A 301 6.28 10.75 -4.30
CA LYS A 301 6.50 9.30 -4.48
C LYS A 301 5.65 8.41 -3.57
N GLU A 302 5.10 8.96 -2.48
CA GLU A 302 4.20 8.24 -1.57
C GLU A 302 2.82 8.01 -2.16
#